data_AF-A0A8S3V983-F1
#
_entry.id   AF-A0A8S3V983-F1
#
_cell.length_a   1.000
_cell.length_b   1.000
_cell.length_c   1.000
_cell.angle_alpha   90.00
_cell.angle_beta   90.00
_cell.angle_gamma   90.00
#
_symmetry.space_group_name_H-M   'P 1'
#
loop_
_entity.id
_entity.type
_entity.pdbx_description
1 polymer ?
#
loop_
_entity_poly.entity_id
_entity_poly.type
_entity_poly.pdbx_seq_one_letter_code
_entity_poly.pdbx_strand_id
1 'polypeptide(L)'
;MKPAILIDGGIHAREWISAAVVLNIINQLQNNPTKDPAIEKLVDMFDWYIIPVLNLDGYVYSYTTDPCWRKNRRLTSQDPKCFGVDLNRNFGFDDESWNPAVGGSTDSCDYERFSGTSPFTEEESKALQRVMGRNKKNINFLADWTFHNYGHIMSYPIGYSLEQLADKQD
;
A
#
# COMPACT_ATOMS: atom_id res chain seq x y z
N MET A 1 -25.98 0.40 0.73
CA MET A 1 -24.54 0.33 1.09
C MET A 1 -23.85 1.40 0.28
N LYS A 2 -23.10 2.32 0.90
CA LYS A 2 -22.35 3.33 0.16
C LYS A 2 -21.17 2.65 -0.56
N PRO A 3 -20.73 3.14 -1.72
CA PRO A 3 -19.42 2.76 -2.26
C PRO A 3 -18.32 3.12 -1.25
N ALA A 4 -17.29 2.29 -1.17
CA ALA A 4 -16.18 2.47 -0.25
C ALA A 4 -14.90 2.91 -0.98
N ILE A 5 -14.13 3.78 -0.34
CA ILE A 5 -12.80 4.19 -0.81
C ILE A 5 -11.77 3.72 0.21
N LEU A 6 -10.78 2.96 -0.25
CA LEU A 6 -9.60 2.62 0.53
C LEU A 6 -8.50 3.65 0.26
N ILE A 7 -7.87 4.14 1.34
CA ILE A 7 -6.66 4.96 1.28
C ILE A 7 -5.63 4.34 2.21
N ASP A 8 -4.42 4.11 1.70
CA ASP A 8 -3.28 3.75 2.54
C ASP A 8 -2.07 4.63 2.30
N GLY A 9 -1.22 4.70 3.32
CA GLY A 9 0.07 5.35 3.26
C GLY A 9 1.10 4.59 4.10
N GLY A 10 2.36 5.02 3.97
CA GLY A 10 3.46 4.46 4.75
C GLY A 10 3.69 2.96 4.53
N ILE A 11 3.39 2.43 3.34
CA ILE A 11 3.78 1.07 2.97
C ILE A 11 5.30 0.92 2.85
N HIS A 12 6.00 1.97 2.39
CA HIS A 12 7.45 2.07 2.48
C HIS A 12 7.83 2.94 3.69
N ALA A 13 8.69 2.40 4.53
CA ALA A 13 8.98 2.93 5.85
C ALA A 13 9.59 4.34 5.89
N ARG A 14 10.46 4.68 4.93
CA ARG A 14 11.11 5.99 4.82
C ARG A 14 10.23 7.10 4.24
N GLU A 15 9.04 6.75 3.75
CA GLU A 15 8.18 7.67 3.01
C GLU A 15 7.27 8.47 3.96
N TRP A 16 7.86 9.15 4.95
CA TRP A 16 7.11 9.72 6.08
C TRP A 16 6.00 10.70 5.69
N ILE A 17 6.19 11.44 4.60
CA ILE A 17 5.17 12.38 4.10
C ILE A 17 3.89 11.66 3.63
N SER A 18 4.00 10.40 3.18
CA SER A 18 2.82 9.59 2.80
C SER A 18 1.88 9.43 4.00
N ALA A 19 2.41 9.00 5.15
CA ALA A 19 1.65 8.87 6.37
C ALA A 19 1.05 10.21 6.84
N ALA A 20 1.82 11.29 6.76
CA ALA A 20 1.36 12.63 7.13
C ALA A 20 0.21 13.13 6.22
N VAL A 21 0.27 12.88 4.92
CA VAL A 21 -0.80 13.22 3.97
C VAL A 21 -2.06 12.44 4.29
N VAL A 22 -1.95 11.13 4.53
CA VAL A 22 -3.11 10.29 4.86
C VAL A 22 -3.75 10.71 6.18
N LEU A 23 -2.95 11.07 7.20
CA LEU A 23 -3.47 11.67 8.44
C LEU A 23 -4.17 13.00 8.19
N ASN A 24 -3.62 13.84 7.31
CA ASN A 24 -4.28 15.10 6.95
C ASN A 24 -5.62 14.84 6.25
N ILE A 25 -5.74 13.82 5.38
CA ILE A 25 -7.00 13.45 4.75
C ILE A 25 -8.05 13.09 5.81
N ILE A 26 -7.70 12.30 6.83
CA ILE A 26 -8.60 12.01 7.97
C ILE A 26 -9.06 13.31 8.63
N ASN A 27 -8.12 14.23 8.91
CA ASN A 27 -8.44 15.52 9.51
C ASN A 27 -9.38 16.36 8.63
N GLN A 28 -9.20 16.36 7.31
CA GLN A 28 -10.08 17.07 6.38
C GLN A 28 -11.50 16.47 6.40
N LEU A 29 -11.61 15.15 6.28
CA LEU A 29 -12.90 14.44 6.25
C LEU A 29 -13.67 14.59 7.58
N GLN A 30 -12.96 14.68 8.71
CA GLN A 30 -13.59 14.83 10.02
C GLN A 30 -13.97 16.27 10.36
N ASN A 31 -13.09 17.25 10.09
CA ASN A 31 -13.20 18.59 10.67
C ASN A 31 -13.69 19.67 9.71
N ASN A 32 -13.79 19.37 8.40
CA ASN A 32 -14.20 20.32 7.38
C ASN A 32 -15.56 20.10 6.69
N PRO A 33 -16.36 19.02 6.91
CA PRO A 33 -17.69 18.93 6.30
C PRO A 33 -18.58 20.16 6.52
N THR A 34 -18.58 20.74 7.72
CA THR A 34 -19.42 21.93 8.02
C THR A 34 -18.90 23.24 7.41
N LYS A 35 -17.72 23.21 6.78
CA LYS A 35 -17.02 24.40 6.23
C LYS A 35 -16.88 24.33 4.72
N ASP A 36 -16.89 23.14 4.15
CA ASP A 36 -16.73 22.88 2.73
C ASP A 36 -17.82 21.91 2.24
N PRO A 37 -18.83 22.39 1.49
CA PRO A 37 -19.89 21.55 0.94
C PRO A 37 -19.38 20.42 0.02
N ALA A 38 -18.19 20.56 -0.58
CA ALA A 38 -17.60 19.49 -1.38
C ALA A 38 -17.14 18.32 -0.49
N ILE A 39 -16.55 18.62 0.67
CA ILE A 39 -16.13 17.61 1.66
C ILE A 39 -17.36 16.97 2.31
N GLU A 40 -18.38 17.76 2.65
CA GLU A 40 -19.66 17.24 3.15
C GLU A 40 -20.25 16.19 2.20
N LYS A 41 -20.33 16.54 0.90
CA LYS A 41 -20.82 15.63 -0.13
C LYS A 41 -19.97 14.36 -0.23
N LEU A 42 -18.65 14.46 -0.11
CA LEU A 42 -17.75 13.30 -0.14
C LEU A 42 -17.97 12.35 1.05
N VAL A 43 -18.15 12.89 2.25
CA VAL A 43 -18.46 12.11 3.47
C VAL A 43 -19.84 11.45 3.36
N ASP A 44 -20.81 12.13 2.76
CA ASP A 44 -22.15 11.57 2.57
C ASP A 44 -22.18 10.49 1.47
N MET A 45 -21.36 10.61 0.44
CA MET A 45 -21.35 9.67 -0.69
C MET A 45 -20.60 8.37 -0.44
N PHE A 46 -19.54 8.38 0.39
CA PHE A 46 -18.60 7.25 0.51
C PHE A 46 -18.39 6.77 1.94
N ASP A 47 -18.12 5.47 2.07
CA ASP A 47 -17.52 4.90 3.28
C ASP A 47 -15.99 4.92 3.13
N TRP A 48 -15.28 5.55 4.07
CA TRP A 48 -13.82 5.73 3.99
C TRP A 48 -13.09 4.71 4.87
N TYR A 49 -12.19 3.93 4.26
CA TYR A 49 -11.28 3.01 4.94
C TYR A 49 -9.88 3.57 4.81
N ILE A 50 -9.27 3.96 5.92
CA ILE A 50 -8.00 4.71 5.89
C ILE A 50 -6.95 4.03 6.78
N ILE A 51 -5.79 3.74 6.20
CA ILE A 51 -4.64 3.13 6.87
C ILE A 51 -3.45 4.09 6.77
N PRO A 52 -3.21 4.95 7.78
CA PRO A 52 -2.15 5.96 7.70
C PRO A 52 -0.74 5.37 7.59
N VAL A 53 -0.49 4.24 8.22
CA VAL A 53 0.79 3.54 8.22
C VAL A 53 0.54 2.05 8.04
N LEU A 54 0.74 1.55 6.83
CA LEU A 54 0.60 0.12 6.55
C LEU A 54 1.79 -0.69 7.10
N ASN A 55 3.00 -0.15 7.00
CA ASN A 55 4.24 -0.77 7.47
C ASN A 55 4.68 -0.19 8.82
N LEU A 56 3.96 -0.53 9.89
CA LEU A 56 4.22 0.02 11.22
C LEU A 56 5.63 -0.28 11.73
N ASP A 57 6.09 -1.53 11.61
CA ASP A 57 7.40 -1.94 12.12
C ASP A 57 8.54 -1.25 11.36
N GLY A 58 8.43 -1.20 10.03
CA GLY A 58 9.39 -0.50 9.20
C GLY A 58 9.40 1.00 9.50
N TYR A 59 8.22 1.62 9.65
CA TYR A 59 8.09 3.04 9.98
C TYR A 59 8.78 3.36 11.31
N VAL A 60 8.54 2.61 12.39
CA VAL A 60 9.25 2.81 13.67
C VAL A 60 10.76 2.62 13.52
N TYR A 61 11.18 1.61 12.75
CA TYR A 61 12.59 1.36 12.50
C TYR A 61 13.27 2.50 11.74
N SER A 62 12.56 3.17 10.82
CA SER A 62 13.10 4.31 10.09
C SER A 62 13.31 5.55 10.96
N TYR A 63 12.49 5.74 12.00
CA TYR A 63 12.71 6.82 12.98
C TYR A 63 13.82 6.53 13.99
N THR A 64 14.03 5.25 14.33
CA THR A 64 14.85 4.87 15.49
C THR A 64 16.23 4.35 15.12
N THR A 65 16.39 3.76 13.94
CA THR A 65 17.61 3.02 13.58
C THR A 65 18.14 3.38 12.20
N ASP A 66 17.31 3.31 11.16
CA ASP A 66 17.76 3.54 9.77
C ASP A 66 16.75 4.40 8.98
N PRO A 67 16.98 5.71 8.84
CA PRO A 67 16.04 6.61 8.16
C PRO A 67 15.83 6.29 6.69
N CYS A 68 16.70 5.48 6.08
CA CYS A 68 16.57 5.04 4.70
C CYS A 68 15.85 3.69 4.56
N TRP A 69 15.40 3.08 5.66
CA TRP A 69 14.72 1.78 5.62
C TRP A 69 13.41 1.84 4.83
N ARG A 70 13.20 0.86 3.94
CA ARG A 70 12.04 0.79 3.04
C ARG A 70 11.06 -0.32 3.39
N LYS A 71 11.58 -1.53 3.58
CA LYS A 71 10.82 -2.79 3.71
C LYS A 71 10.11 -2.90 5.06
N ASN A 72 9.37 -3.98 5.30
CA ASN A 72 8.94 -4.31 6.68
C ASN A 72 10.12 -4.85 7.51
N ARG A 73 9.85 -5.45 8.68
CA ARG A 73 10.88 -5.93 9.62
C ARG A 73 10.88 -7.44 9.87
N ARG A 74 10.20 -8.22 9.04
CA ARG A 74 10.22 -9.69 9.12
C ARG A 74 11.63 -10.22 8.90
N LEU A 75 12.08 -11.20 9.69
CA LEU A 75 13.31 -11.94 9.39
C LEU A 75 13.07 -12.87 8.18
N THR A 76 13.84 -12.70 7.10
CA THR A 76 13.55 -13.35 5.80
C THR A 76 14.45 -14.54 5.48
N SER A 77 15.55 -14.72 6.21
CA SER A 77 16.47 -15.83 6.00
C SER A 77 17.10 -16.32 7.30
N GLN A 78 17.93 -17.37 7.21
CA GLN A 78 18.75 -17.83 8.33
C GLN A 78 19.90 -16.87 8.65
N ASP A 79 20.27 -15.99 7.71
CA ASP A 79 21.22 -14.92 7.99
C ASP A 79 20.49 -13.87 8.84
N PRO A 80 20.92 -13.65 10.10
CA PRO A 80 20.29 -12.71 11.00
C PRO A 80 20.44 -11.24 10.55
N LYS A 81 21.10 -10.95 9.42
CA LYS A 81 21.19 -9.62 8.84
C LYS A 81 20.13 -9.34 7.78
N CYS A 82 19.48 -10.37 7.25
CA CYS A 82 18.53 -10.21 6.14
C CYS A 82 17.11 -10.06 6.69
N PHE A 83 16.66 -8.81 6.69
CA PHE A 83 15.34 -8.44 7.16
C PHE A 83 14.53 -7.76 6.06
N GLY A 84 13.24 -7.96 6.15
CA GLY A 84 12.22 -7.20 5.46
C GLY A 84 11.88 -7.74 4.09
N VAL A 85 10.61 -7.61 3.74
CA VAL A 85 10.06 -7.77 2.41
C VAL A 85 9.58 -6.39 1.94
N ASP A 86 9.81 -6.07 0.67
CA ASP A 86 9.18 -4.94 0.01
C ASP A 86 7.69 -5.24 -0.15
N LEU A 87 6.87 -4.61 0.70
CA LEU A 87 5.44 -4.86 0.72
C LEU A 87 4.79 -4.55 -0.64
N ASN A 88 5.28 -3.54 -1.38
CA ASN A 88 4.75 -3.19 -2.71
C ASN A 88 5.26 -4.13 -3.83
N ARG A 89 5.92 -5.23 -3.46
CA ARG A 89 6.26 -6.37 -4.34
C ARG A 89 5.68 -7.68 -3.82
N ASN A 90 4.86 -7.65 -2.77
CA ASN A 90 4.33 -8.83 -2.09
C ASN A 90 2.83 -9.08 -2.37
N PHE A 91 2.27 -8.42 -3.39
CA PHE A 91 0.90 -8.65 -3.85
C PHE A 91 0.90 -9.45 -5.15
N GLY A 92 -0.15 -10.26 -5.37
CA GLY A 92 -0.39 -10.94 -6.64
C GLY A 92 -1.49 -11.97 -6.56
N PHE A 93 -2.20 -12.20 -7.65
CA PHE A 93 -3.30 -13.16 -7.75
C PHE A 93 -2.93 -14.42 -8.55
N ASP A 94 -1.79 -14.39 -9.24
CA ASP A 94 -1.17 -15.46 -10.01
C ASP A 94 0.34 -15.18 -10.17
N ASP A 95 1.05 -16.07 -10.88
CA ASP A 95 2.49 -15.97 -11.10
C ASP A 95 2.87 -14.84 -12.09
N GLU A 96 1.93 -14.35 -12.90
CA GLU A 96 2.16 -13.22 -13.81
C GLU A 96 2.13 -11.88 -13.06
N SER A 97 1.18 -11.73 -12.14
CA SER A 97 1.00 -10.53 -11.32
C SER A 97 2.02 -10.43 -10.18
N TRP A 98 2.51 -11.56 -9.65
CA TRP A 98 3.65 -11.60 -8.74
C TRP A 98 4.92 -12.05 -9.45
N ASN A 99 5.63 -11.09 -10.06
CA ASN A 99 6.85 -11.37 -10.79
C ASN A 99 8.06 -10.61 -10.19
N PRO A 100 8.87 -11.26 -9.33
CA PRO A 100 10.07 -10.65 -8.78
C PRO A 100 11.08 -10.19 -9.84
N ALA A 101 11.06 -10.75 -11.06
CA ALA A 101 11.94 -10.30 -12.14
C ALA A 101 11.54 -8.91 -12.68
N VAL A 102 10.29 -8.48 -12.46
CA VAL A 102 9.79 -7.16 -12.88
C VAL A 102 9.77 -6.21 -11.69
N GLY A 103 10.89 -5.51 -11.50
CA GLY A 103 11.01 -4.45 -10.50
C GLY A 103 11.15 -4.92 -9.05
N GLY A 104 11.22 -6.23 -8.79
CA GLY A 104 11.45 -6.84 -7.47
C GLY A 104 12.82 -7.51 -7.36
N SER A 105 12.94 -8.45 -6.41
CA SER A 105 14.12 -9.29 -6.19
C SER A 105 13.77 -10.58 -5.47
N THR A 106 14.45 -11.68 -5.81
CA THR A 106 14.36 -12.97 -5.10
C THR A 106 15.45 -13.13 -4.04
N ASP A 107 16.42 -12.21 -3.97
CA ASP A 107 17.45 -12.23 -2.93
C ASP A 107 16.86 -11.72 -1.61
N SER A 108 16.76 -12.62 -0.62
CA SER A 108 16.24 -12.31 0.72
C SER A 108 16.98 -11.18 1.44
N CYS A 109 18.21 -10.89 1.02
CA CYS A 109 19.09 -9.87 1.58
C CYS A 109 19.07 -8.57 0.76
N ASP A 110 18.34 -8.50 -0.36
CA ASP A 110 18.16 -7.26 -1.12
C ASP A 110 17.57 -6.19 -0.20
N TYR A 111 18.34 -5.13 0.02
CA TYR A 111 18.03 -4.07 0.99
C TYR A 111 16.72 -3.35 0.65
N GLU A 112 16.32 -3.30 -0.62
CA GLU A 112 15.22 -2.48 -1.11
C GLU A 112 14.02 -3.30 -1.60
N ARG A 113 14.27 -4.37 -2.37
CA ARG A 113 13.29 -4.92 -3.32
C ARG A 113 12.93 -6.39 -3.13
N PHE A 114 13.38 -7.04 -2.06
CA PHE A 114 13.05 -8.44 -1.83
C PHE A 114 11.53 -8.65 -1.81
N SER A 115 10.98 -9.42 -2.75
CA SER A 115 9.53 -9.56 -2.98
C SER A 115 8.83 -10.52 -2.02
N GLY A 116 9.59 -11.24 -1.19
CA GLY A 116 9.12 -12.40 -0.44
C GLY A 116 9.31 -13.69 -1.24
N THR A 117 8.92 -14.83 -0.65
CA THR A 117 9.05 -16.14 -1.29
C THR A 117 7.85 -16.53 -2.16
N SER A 118 6.75 -15.81 -2.02
CA SER A 118 5.49 -15.97 -2.77
C SER A 118 4.65 -14.69 -2.56
N PRO A 119 3.54 -14.46 -3.29
CA PRO A 119 2.62 -13.39 -2.94
C PRO A 119 2.05 -13.61 -1.54
N PHE A 120 1.71 -12.49 -0.87
CA PHE A 120 1.08 -12.45 0.44
C PHE A 120 1.80 -13.27 1.50
N THR A 121 3.13 -13.14 1.61
CA THR A 121 3.89 -13.75 2.71
C THR A 121 3.82 -12.94 3.99
N GLU A 122 3.65 -11.62 3.87
CA GLU A 122 3.69 -10.67 4.98
C GLU A 122 2.31 -10.46 5.61
N GLU A 123 2.25 -10.22 6.93
CA GLU A 123 0.96 -10.06 7.60
C GLU A 123 0.26 -8.75 7.19
N GLU A 124 1.03 -7.72 6.85
CA GLU A 124 0.56 -6.42 6.38
C GLU A 124 -0.16 -6.56 5.03
N SER A 125 0.45 -7.25 4.05
CA SER A 125 -0.15 -7.49 2.73
C SER A 125 -1.34 -8.45 2.82
N LYS A 126 -1.25 -9.50 3.67
CA LYS A 126 -2.38 -10.40 3.98
C LYS A 126 -3.55 -9.65 4.63
N ALA A 127 -3.29 -8.68 5.48
CA ALA A 127 -4.36 -7.90 6.13
C ALA A 127 -5.17 -7.13 5.10
N LEU A 128 -4.50 -6.43 4.17
CA LEU A 128 -5.17 -5.76 3.04
C LEU A 128 -5.94 -6.75 2.17
N GLN A 129 -5.34 -7.89 1.82
CA GLN A 129 -6.01 -8.94 1.07
C GLN A 129 -7.28 -9.43 1.78
N ARG A 130 -7.25 -9.59 3.10
CA ARG A 130 -8.41 -10.00 3.90
C ARG A 130 -9.49 -8.93 3.91
N VAL A 131 -9.12 -7.65 4.12
CA VAL A 131 -10.06 -6.53 4.13
C VAL A 131 -10.75 -6.40 2.77
N MET A 132 -9.98 -6.40 1.68
CA MET A 132 -10.52 -6.24 0.34
C MET A 132 -11.22 -7.51 -0.16
N GLY A 133 -10.69 -8.70 0.14
CA GLY A 133 -11.14 -9.97 -0.40
C GLY A 133 -12.29 -10.63 0.36
N ARG A 134 -12.22 -10.72 1.69
CA ARG A 134 -13.28 -11.36 2.50
C ARG A 134 -14.53 -10.50 2.61
N ASN A 135 -14.36 -9.18 2.56
CA ASN A 135 -15.49 -8.26 2.68
C ASN A 135 -16.08 -7.87 1.32
N LYS A 136 -15.69 -8.43 0.18
CA LYS A 136 -16.31 -8.08 -1.13
C LYS A 136 -17.83 -8.24 -1.15
N LYS A 137 -18.39 -9.11 -0.29
CA LYS A 137 -19.84 -9.29 -0.14
C LYS A 137 -20.52 -8.22 0.72
N ASN A 138 -19.75 -7.53 1.58
CA ASN A 138 -20.23 -6.60 2.60
C ASN A 138 -19.71 -5.17 2.44
N ILE A 139 -18.70 -4.94 1.60
CA ILE A 139 -18.08 -3.65 1.30
C ILE A 139 -17.91 -3.58 -0.22
N ASN A 140 -18.49 -2.54 -0.82
CA ASN A 140 -18.38 -2.25 -2.24
C ASN A 140 -17.21 -1.29 -2.50
N PHE A 141 -15.98 -1.78 -2.50
CA PHE A 141 -14.80 -0.96 -2.80
C PHE A 141 -14.86 -0.45 -4.25
N LEU A 142 -14.93 0.87 -4.40
CA LEU A 142 -14.94 1.58 -5.68
C LEU A 142 -13.54 2.00 -6.11
N ALA A 143 -12.69 2.39 -5.17
CA ALA A 143 -11.34 2.89 -5.43
C ALA A 143 -10.37 2.51 -4.31
N ASP A 144 -9.10 2.41 -4.69
CA ASP A 144 -7.96 2.18 -3.82
C ASP A 144 -6.86 3.20 -4.16
N TRP A 145 -6.44 3.97 -3.16
CA TRP A 145 -5.42 5.00 -3.29
C TRP A 145 -4.27 4.73 -2.31
N THR A 146 -3.15 4.26 -2.84
CA THR A 146 -1.91 4.10 -2.08
C THR A 146 -1.00 5.29 -2.29
N PHE A 147 -0.63 5.97 -1.20
CA PHE A 147 0.22 7.15 -1.23
C PHE A 147 1.69 6.78 -1.05
N HIS A 148 2.53 7.30 -1.93
CA HIS A 148 3.98 7.10 -1.92
C HIS A 148 4.74 8.41 -2.06
N ASN A 149 6.05 8.38 -1.81
CA ASN A 149 6.98 9.42 -2.25
C ASN A 149 8.30 8.82 -2.77
N TYR A 150 9.07 9.49 -3.62
CA TYR A 150 8.89 10.80 -4.26
C TYR A 150 8.62 10.65 -5.76
N GLY A 151 8.46 11.77 -6.47
CA GLY A 151 8.41 11.76 -7.95
C GLY A 151 7.30 12.62 -8.56
N HIS A 152 6.31 13.04 -7.77
CA HIS A 152 5.15 13.83 -8.25
C HIS A 152 4.38 13.12 -9.38
N ILE A 153 4.17 11.82 -9.23
CA ILE A 153 3.53 10.96 -10.22
C ILE A 153 2.19 10.48 -9.64
N MET A 154 1.16 10.49 -10.49
CA MET A 154 -0.06 9.71 -10.30
C MET A 154 -0.02 8.55 -11.29
N SER A 155 0.13 7.33 -10.80
CA SER A 155 0.13 6.12 -11.61
C SER A 155 -1.16 5.34 -11.41
N TYR A 156 -1.56 4.62 -12.46
CA TYR A 156 -2.68 3.68 -12.44
C TYR A 156 -2.19 2.34 -13.04
N PRO A 157 -2.90 1.23 -12.80
CA PRO A 157 -2.51 -0.07 -13.35
C PRO A 157 -2.32 -0.03 -14.88
N ILE A 158 -1.43 -0.84 -15.45
CA ILE A 158 -0.77 -2.01 -14.85
C ILE A 158 0.74 -1.76 -14.68
N GLY A 159 1.27 -2.07 -13.50
CA GLY A 159 2.70 -1.88 -13.16
C GLY A 159 3.58 -3.12 -13.34
N TYR A 160 3.01 -4.32 -13.45
CA TYR A 160 3.76 -5.59 -13.56
C TYR A 160 3.95 -6.08 -15.01
N SER A 161 3.31 -5.47 -16.00
CA SER A 161 3.40 -5.85 -17.41
C SER A 161 3.45 -4.61 -18.31
N LEU A 162 4.30 -4.67 -19.33
CA LEU A 162 4.36 -3.66 -20.39
C LEU A 162 3.34 -3.94 -21.52
N GLU A 163 2.76 -5.13 -21.59
CA GLU A 163 1.92 -5.58 -22.71
C GLU A 163 0.43 -5.23 -22.56
N GLN A 164 -0.04 -4.90 -21.36
CA GLN A 164 -1.48 -4.84 -21.07
C GLN A 164 -2.10 -3.42 -21.11
N LEU A 165 -1.37 -2.39 -21.52
CA LEU A 165 -1.95 -1.05 -21.77
C LEU A 165 -2.68 -0.94 -23.13
N ALA A 166 -2.76 -2.03 -23.90
CA ALA A 166 -3.60 -2.09 -25.09
C ALA A 166 -5.08 -2.27 -24.68
N ASP A 167 -5.78 -1.15 -24.54
CA ASP A 167 -7.23 -0.95 -24.61
C ASP A 167 -8.15 -2.12 -24.19
N LYS A 168 -8.71 -1.99 -23.00
CA LYS A 168 -10.13 -2.30 -22.79
C LYS A 168 -10.87 -1.01 -22.45
N GLN A 169 -11.09 -0.20 -23.50
CA GLN A 169 -12.25 0.68 -23.55
C GLN A 169 -13.47 -0.22 -23.76
N ASP A 170 -14.23 -0.45 -22.69
CA ASP A 170 -15.66 -0.78 -22.79
C ASP A 170 -16.47 0.47 -22.42
#